data_AF-A0A1I4NEF8-F1
#
_entry.id   AF-A0A1I4NEF8-F1
#
_cell.length_a   1.000
_cell.length_b   1.000
_cell.length_c   1.000
_cell.angle_alpha   90.00
_cell.angle_beta   90.00
_cell.angle_gamma   90.00
#
_symmetry.space_group_name_H-M   'P 1'
#
loop_
_entity.id
_entity.type
_entity.pdbx_description
1 polymer ?
#
loop_
_entity_poly.entity_id
_entity_poly.type
_entity_poly.pdbx_seq_one_letter_code
_entity_poly.pdbx_strand_id
1 'polypeptide(L)'
;MAGIINESVIQISATMEELAASASDVSANQSSLNAEINNVNIVSGQINEVMDFIKEIADETRLLGLNAAIEAARAGEAGLGFGVVAQEIRKLSGDSKQTVGKIREFTTIIQQSVDKTVAMGSATSLTVEQQAAAIEEVTASIEEVTGMAEELYALANDRQ
;
A
#
# COMPACT_ATOMS: atom_id res chain seq x y z
N MET A 1 -30.49 -8.48 41.59
CA MET A 1 -29.03 -8.51 41.35
C MET A 1 -28.65 -9.58 40.33
N ALA A 2 -28.98 -10.86 40.54
CA ALA A 2 -28.68 -11.93 39.57
C ALA A 2 -29.19 -11.67 38.13
N GLY A 3 -30.43 -11.19 37.96
CA GLY A 3 -30.98 -10.87 36.63
C GLY A 3 -30.25 -9.72 35.90
N ILE A 4 -29.79 -8.70 36.62
CA ILE A 4 -29.05 -7.56 36.04
C ILE A 4 -27.65 -8.00 35.62
N ILE A 5 -27.00 -8.88 36.40
CA ILE A 5 -25.69 -9.46 36.06
C ILE A 5 -25.81 -10.32 34.80
N ASN A 6 -26.84 -11.18 34.72
CA ASN A 6 -27.07 -12.02 33.54
C ASN A 6 -27.31 -11.19 32.27
N GLU A 7 -28.13 -10.13 32.36
CA GLU A 7 -28.39 -9.23 31.23
C GLU A 7 -27.13 -8.46 30.80
N SER A 8 -26.34 -7.98 31.78
CA SER A 8 -25.07 -7.28 31.51
C SER A 8 -24.04 -8.22 30.86
N VAL A 9 -23.95 -9.47 31.32
CA VAL A 9 -23.04 -10.48 30.77
C VAL A 9 -23.42 -10.84 29.34
N ILE A 10 -24.70 -11.09 29.06
CA ILE A 10 -25.19 -11.35 27.69
C ILE A 10 -24.83 -10.17 26.76
N GLN A 11 -25.01 -8.94 27.23
CA GLN A 11 -24.66 -7.75 26.47
C GLN A 11 -23.15 -7.67 26.20
N ILE A 12 -22.30 -7.92 27.20
CA ILE A 12 -20.84 -7.93 27.02
C ILE A 12 -20.45 -9.03 26.03
N SER A 13 -20.95 -10.26 26.16
CA SER A 13 -20.68 -11.35 25.21
C SER A 13 -21.02 -10.96 23.78
N ALA A 14 -22.19 -10.36 23.55
CA ALA A 14 -22.58 -9.88 22.22
C ALA A 14 -21.60 -8.82 21.68
N THR A 15 -21.15 -7.88 22.51
CA THR A 15 -20.14 -6.89 22.10
C THR A 15 -18.77 -7.52 21.83
N MET A 16 -18.39 -8.59 22.53
CA MET A 16 -17.14 -9.31 22.31
C MET A 16 -17.18 -10.09 20.99
N GLU A 17 -18.32 -10.71 20.65
CA GLU A 17 -18.53 -11.36 19.35
C GLU A 17 -18.44 -10.35 18.21
N GLU A 18 -19.06 -9.18 18.34
CA GLU A 18 -18.95 -8.10 17.36
C GLU A 18 -17.50 -7.61 17.21
N LEU A 19 -16.77 -7.47 18.33
CA LEU A 19 -15.38 -7.06 18.32
C LEU A 19 -14.47 -8.11 17.66
N ALA A 20 -14.75 -9.40 17.86
CA ALA A 20 -14.04 -10.51 17.22
C ALA A 20 -14.26 -10.50 15.71
N ALA A 21 -15.51 -10.31 15.27
CA ALA A 21 -15.85 -10.18 13.86
C ALA A 21 -15.14 -8.98 13.24
N SER A 22 -15.14 -7.82 13.92
CA SER A 22 -14.44 -6.62 13.45
C SER A 22 -12.92 -6.84 13.33
N ALA A 23 -12.29 -7.50 14.30
CA ALA A 23 -10.86 -7.83 14.24
C ALA A 23 -10.54 -8.75 13.04
N SER A 24 -11.39 -9.75 12.79
CA SER A 24 -11.28 -10.62 11.60
C SER A 24 -11.40 -9.84 10.30
N ASP A 25 -12.37 -8.92 10.20
CA ASP A 25 -12.56 -8.06 9.02
C ASP A 25 -11.36 -7.15 8.78
N VAL A 26 -10.79 -6.56 9.84
CA VAL A 26 -9.57 -5.75 9.72
C VAL A 26 -8.40 -6.60 9.21
N SER A 27 -8.24 -7.84 9.70
CA SER A 27 -7.21 -8.77 9.22
C SER A 27 -7.37 -9.11 7.73
N ALA A 28 -8.60 -9.38 7.29
CA ALA A 28 -8.91 -9.64 5.88
C ALA A 28 -8.64 -8.42 4.98
N ASN A 29 -9.04 -7.23 5.44
CA ASN A 29 -8.76 -5.97 4.76
C ASN A 29 -7.26 -5.69 4.68
N GLN A 30 -6.51 -5.98 5.74
CA GLN A 30 -5.06 -5.83 5.77
C GLN A 30 -4.37 -6.78 4.78
N SER A 31 -4.84 -8.01 4.66
CA SER A 31 -4.36 -8.97 3.65
C SER A 31 -4.61 -8.48 2.22
N SER A 32 -5.80 -7.93 1.97
CA SER A 32 -6.16 -7.34 0.67
C SER A 32 -5.31 -6.11 0.36
N LEU A 33 -5.08 -5.23 1.35
CA LEU A 33 -4.20 -4.08 1.23
C LEU A 33 -2.77 -4.49 0.86
N ASN A 34 -2.23 -5.54 1.49
CA ASN A 34 -0.90 -6.06 1.16
C ASN A 34 -0.81 -6.57 -0.29
N ALA A 35 -1.88 -7.18 -0.81
CA ALA A 35 -1.94 -7.61 -2.21
C ALA A 35 -1.92 -6.42 -3.17
N GLU A 36 -2.72 -5.38 -2.91
CA GLU A 36 -2.72 -4.15 -3.71
C GLU A 36 -1.38 -3.41 -3.66
N ILE A 37 -0.74 -3.37 -2.50
CA ILE A 37 0.61 -2.81 -2.36
C ILE A 37 1.61 -3.56 -3.26
N ASN A 38 1.55 -4.88 -3.29
CA ASN A 38 2.42 -5.68 -4.15
C ASN A 38 2.17 -5.35 -5.64
N ASN A 39 0.91 -5.21 -6.04
CA ASN A 39 0.56 -4.80 -7.39
C ASN A 39 1.16 -3.42 -7.75
N VAL A 40 1.07 -2.44 -6.84
CA VAL A 40 1.69 -1.11 -7.04
C VAL A 40 3.22 -1.23 -7.20
N ASN A 41 3.89 -2.08 -6.44
CA ASN A 41 5.33 -2.33 -6.59
C ASN A 41 5.67 -2.91 -7.98
N ILE A 42 4.91 -3.90 -8.44
CA ILE A 42 5.10 -4.52 -9.75
C ILE A 42 4.95 -3.46 -10.85
N VAL A 43 3.86 -2.69 -10.82
CA VAL A 43 3.59 -1.64 -11.82
C VAL A 43 4.65 -0.54 -11.78
N SER A 44 5.11 -0.12 -10.59
CA SER A 44 6.20 0.85 -10.44
C SER A 44 7.51 0.33 -11.05
N GLY A 45 7.80 -0.96 -10.88
CA GLY A 45 8.92 -1.64 -11.54
C GLY A 45 8.82 -1.58 -13.07
N GLN A 46 7.65 -1.93 -13.62
CA GLN A 46 7.40 -1.87 -15.07
C GLN A 46 7.53 -0.44 -15.62
N ILE A 47 7.07 0.58 -14.89
CA ILE A 47 7.26 1.98 -15.29
C ILE A 47 8.75 2.30 -15.40
N ASN A 48 9.57 1.84 -14.44
CA ASN A 48 11.01 2.07 -14.48
C ASN A 48 11.68 1.38 -15.70
N GLU A 49 11.26 0.16 -16.07
CA GLU A 49 11.74 -0.50 -17.29
C GLU A 49 11.39 0.29 -18.55
N VAL A 50 10.15 0.79 -18.65
CA VAL A 50 9.72 1.64 -19.77
C VAL A 50 10.53 2.94 -19.80
N MET A 51 10.80 3.53 -18.63
CA MET A 51 11.63 4.74 -18.53
C MET A 51 13.06 4.51 -19.03
N ASP A 52 13.65 3.36 -18.73
CA ASP A 52 14.98 2.99 -19.23
C ASP A 52 15.00 2.83 -20.75
N PHE A 53 13.96 2.21 -21.31
CA PHE A 53 13.81 2.11 -22.76
C PHE A 53 13.63 3.48 -23.44
N ILE A 54 12.80 4.37 -22.88
CA ILE A 54 12.63 5.73 -23.43
C ILE A 54 13.93 6.53 -23.33
N LYS A 55 14.71 6.35 -22.25
CA LYS A 55 16.02 6.98 -22.12
C LYS A 55 16.95 6.51 -23.23
N GLU A 56 17.02 5.22 -23.51
CA GLU A 56 17.80 4.64 -24.60
C GLU A 56 17.40 5.22 -25.97
N ILE A 57 16.09 5.28 -26.27
CA ILE A 57 15.59 5.92 -27.49
C ILE A 57 16.03 7.38 -27.58
N ALA A 58 15.96 8.12 -26.46
CA ALA A 58 16.36 9.52 -26.43
C ALA A 58 17.89 9.68 -26.62
N ASP A 59 18.70 8.78 -26.07
CA ASP A 59 20.15 8.70 -26.31
C ASP A 59 20.45 8.48 -27.80
N GLU A 60 19.81 7.50 -28.43
CA GLU A 60 20.01 7.15 -29.84
C GLU A 60 19.52 8.26 -30.78
N THR A 61 18.34 8.83 -30.49
CA THR A 61 17.77 9.97 -31.23
C THR A 61 18.70 11.18 -31.17
N ARG A 62 19.33 11.42 -30.01
CA ARG A 62 20.30 12.52 -29.86
C ARG A 62 21.55 12.30 -30.72
N LEU A 63 22.01 11.04 -30.83
CA LEU A 63 23.14 10.68 -31.68
C LEU A 63 22.80 10.81 -33.17
N LEU A 64 21.60 10.38 -33.58
CA LEU A 64 21.08 10.59 -34.94
C LEU A 64 21.01 12.08 -35.29
N GLY A 65 20.48 12.91 -34.39
CA GLY A 65 20.46 14.37 -34.56
C GLY A 65 21.87 14.99 -34.63
N LEU A 66 22.85 14.43 -33.91
CA LEU A 66 24.24 14.86 -34.02
C LEU A 66 24.83 14.53 -35.40
N ASN A 67 24.63 13.31 -35.88
CA ASN A 67 25.11 12.88 -37.20
C ASN A 67 24.48 13.72 -38.32
N ALA A 68 23.17 14.00 -38.22
CA ALA A 68 22.47 14.88 -39.16
C ALA A 68 23.02 16.31 -39.14
N ALA A 69 23.37 16.85 -37.96
CA ALA A 69 23.98 18.17 -37.84
C ALA A 69 25.38 18.23 -38.47
N ILE A 70 26.18 17.16 -38.34
CA ILE A 70 27.50 17.04 -38.97
C ILE A 70 27.36 17.02 -40.50
N GLU A 71 26.44 16.22 -41.03
CA GLU A 71 26.25 16.11 -42.49
C GLU A 71 25.66 17.41 -43.07
N ALA A 72 24.76 18.07 -42.35
CA ALA A 72 24.25 19.40 -42.70
C ALA A 72 25.37 20.44 -42.78
N ALA A 73 26.31 20.44 -41.82
CA ALA A 73 27.48 21.33 -41.86
C ALA A 73 28.41 21.01 -43.05
N ARG A 74 28.55 19.71 -43.38
CA ARG A 74 29.36 19.25 -44.52
C ARG A 74 28.78 19.67 -45.87
N ALA A 75 27.46 19.72 -45.99
CA ALA A 75 26.75 20.16 -47.19
C ALA A 75 26.77 21.70 -47.42
N GLY A 76 27.31 22.48 -46.47
CA GLY A 76 27.43 23.93 -46.60
C GLY A 76 26.06 24.62 -46.68
N GLU A 77 25.88 25.55 -47.63
CA GLU A 77 24.61 26.29 -47.80
C GLU A 77 23.41 25.37 -48.09
N ALA A 78 23.62 24.28 -48.82
CA ALA A 78 22.54 23.32 -49.13
C ALA A 78 22.03 22.57 -47.88
N GLY A 79 22.83 22.52 -46.80
CA GLY A 79 22.49 21.83 -45.56
C GLY A 79 21.82 22.69 -44.50
N LEU A 80 21.68 24.01 -44.71
CA LEU A 80 21.19 24.94 -43.67
C LEU A 80 19.82 24.55 -43.11
N GLY A 81 18.87 24.17 -43.97
CA GLY A 81 17.54 23.72 -43.54
C GLY A 81 17.59 22.41 -42.74
N PHE A 82 18.42 21.46 -43.16
CA PHE A 82 18.63 20.20 -42.43
C PHE A 82 19.30 20.41 -41.08
N GLY A 83 20.20 21.40 -40.96
CA GLY A 83 20.85 21.77 -39.71
C GLY A 83 19.87 22.23 -38.63
N VAL A 84 18.86 23.02 -39.01
CA VAL A 84 17.79 23.45 -38.09
C VAL A 84 16.99 22.26 -37.56
N VAL A 85 16.61 21.34 -38.46
CA VAL A 85 15.87 20.12 -38.08
C VAL A 85 16.71 19.25 -37.13
N ALA A 86 18.00 19.07 -37.43
CA ALA A 86 18.91 18.30 -36.60
C ALA A 86 19.05 18.90 -35.18
N GLN A 87 19.05 20.22 -35.07
CA GLN A 87 19.10 20.91 -33.77
C GLN A 87 17.81 20.73 -32.97
N GLU A 88 16.64 20.79 -33.61
CA GLU A 88 15.36 20.54 -32.92
C GLU A 88 15.24 19.08 -32.44
N ILE A 89 15.71 18.11 -33.24
CA ILE A 89 15.77 16.69 -32.82
C ILE A 89 16.64 16.51 -31.56
N ARG A 90 17.80 17.18 -31.50
CA ARG A 90 18.68 17.14 -30.32
C ARG A 90 18.04 17.78 -29.08
N LYS A 91 17.25 18.83 -29.28
CA LYS A 91 16.51 19.49 -28.20
C LYS A 91 15.39 18.58 -27.68
N LEU A 92 14.54 18.05 -28.55
CA LEU A 92 13.45 17.11 -28.21
C LEU A 92 13.93 15.86 -27.48
N SER A 93 15.05 15.27 -27.92
CA SER A 93 15.68 14.13 -27.23
C SER A 93 16.23 14.51 -25.85
N GLY A 94 16.80 15.71 -25.69
CA GLY A 94 17.20 16.25 -24.40
C GLY A 94 16.02 16.43 -23.44
N ASP A 95 14.93 17.03 -23.91
CA ASP A 95 13.70 17.24 -23.15
C ASP A 95 13.04 15.92 -22.74
N SER A 96 13.09 14.91 -23.63
CA SER A 96 12.63 13.54 -23.33
C SER A 96 13.41 12.92 -22.17
N LYS A 97 14.75 13.01 -22.18
CA LYS A 97 15.58 12.53 -21.07
C LYS A 97 15.27 13.22 -19.75
N GLN A 98 15.06 14.53 -19.78
CA GLN A 98 14.72 15.28 -18.58
C GLN A 98 13.37 14.82 -18.02
N THR A 99 12.39 14.57 -18.91
CA THR A 99 11.06 14.08 -18.53
C THR A 99 11.14 12.69 -17.91
N VAL A 100 11.91 11.77 -18.50
CA VAL A 100 12.20 10.46 -17.92
C VAL A 100 12.79 10.58 -16.51
N GLY A 101 13.73 11.50 -16.31
CA GLY A 101 14.31 11.77 -14.99
C GLY A 101 13.26 12.17 -13.94
N LYS A 102 12.32 13.05 -14.31
CA LYS A 102 11.22 13.47 -13.42
C LYS A 102 10.26 12.32 -13.12
N ILE A 103 9.92 11.49 -14.11
CA ILE A 103 9.05 10.33 -13.89
C ILE A 103 9.72 9.34 -12.93
N ARG A 104 11.03 9.13 -13.05
CA ARG A 104 11.80 8.27 -12.13
C ARG A 104 11.82 8.81 -10.69
N GLU A 105 11.80 10.13 -10.52
CA GLU A 105 11.63 10.75 -9.19
C GLU A 105 10.25 10.39 -8.60
N PHE A 106 9.19 10.50 -9.41
CA PHE A 106 7.85 10.12 -8.96
C PHE A 106 7.71 8.63 -8.63
N THR A 107 8.29 7.73 -9.42
CA THR A 107 8.28 6.29 -9.09
C THR A 107 9.06 5.99 -7.81
N THR A 108 10.12 6.73 -7.54
CA THR A 108 10.87 6.63 -6.27
C THR A 108 10.01 7.08 -5.08
N ILE A 109 9.27 8.18 -5.22
CA ILE A 109 8.35 8.66 -4.17
C ILE A 109 7.22 7.66 -3.93
N ILE A 110 6.68 7.06 -4.99
CA ILE A 110 5.67 5.99 -4.89
C ILE A 110 6.23 4.82 -4.09
N GLN A 111 7.45 4.38 -4.40
CA GLN A 111 8.10 3.27 -3.69
C GLN A 111 8.24 3.56 -2.18
N GLN A 112 8.70 4.76 -1.83
CA GLN A 112 8.82 5.18 -0.43
C GLN A 112 7.45 5.20 0.28
N SER A 113 6.40 5.66 -0.41
CA SER A 113 5.04 5.65 0.13
C SER A 113 4.52 4.24 0.35
N VAL A 114 4.83 3.33 -0.58
CA VAL A 114 4.52 1.91 -0.45
C VAL A 114 5.21 1.31 0.78
N ASP A 115 6.52 1.51 0.93
CA ASP A 115 7.29 0.97 2.05
C ASP A 115 6.74 1.44 3.40
N LYS A 116 6.37 2.73 3.48
CA LYS A 116 5.70 3.29 4.67
C LYS A 116 4.35 2.63 4.93
N THR A 117 3.56 2.38 3.88
CA THR A 117 2.24 1.75 4.00
C THR A 117 2.37 0.30 4.48
N VAL A 118 3.38 -0.45 4.01
CA VAL A 118 3.69 -1.81 4.51
C VAL A 118 4.04 -1.79 6.00
N ALA A 119 4.86 -0.84 6.44
CA ALA A 119 5.22 -0.70 7.84
C ALA A 119 4.00 -0.40 8.72
N MET A 120 3.12 0.50 8.26
CA MET A 120 1.86 0.79 8.94
C MET A 120 0.93 -0.44 8.99
N GLY A 121 0.79 -1.16 7.88
CA GLY A 121 -0.01 -2.39 7.81
C GLY A 121 0.49 -3.51 8.73
N SER A 122 1.81 -3.61 8.91
CA SER A 122 2.43 -4.55 9.86
C SER A 122 2.09 -4.19 11.30
N ALA A 123 2.14 -2.90 11.66
CA ALA A 123 1.72 -2.43 12.98
C ALA A 123 0.22 -2.65 13.24
N THR A 124 -0.63 -2.46 12.21
CA THR A 124 -2.06 -2.79 12.28
C THR A 124 -2.26 -4.29 12.53
N SER A 125 -1.52 -5.16 11.83
CA SER A 125 -1.63 -6.62 12.01
C SER A 125 -1.30 -7.03 13.45
N LEU A 126 -0.21 -6.49 14.02
CA LEU A 126 0.15 -6.72 15.43
C LEU A 126 -0.94 -6.25 16.40
N THR A 127 -1.57 -5.11 16.11
CA THR A 127 -2.66 -4.58 16.93
C THR A 127 -3.89 -5.49 16.90
N VAL A 128 -4.22 -6.03 15.73
CA VAL A 128 -5.33 -6.98 15.56
C VAL A 128 -5.05 -8.29 16.29
N GLU A 129 -3.82 -8.80 16.25
CA GLU A 129 -3.42 -10.00 17.02
C GLU A 129 -3.56 -9.77 18.54
N GLN A 130 -3.10 -8.63 19.04
CA GLN A 130 -3.26 -8.26 20.45
C GLN A 130 -4.73 -8.11 20.84
N GLN A 131 -5.54 -7.52 19.96
CA GLN A 131 -6.97 -7.36 20.16
C GLN A 131 -7.67 -8.72 20.22
N ALA A 132 -7.32 -9.66 19.34
CA ALA A 132 -7.87 -11.03 19.36
C ALA A 132 -7.55 -11.75 20.68
N ALA A 133 -6.32 -11.66 21.17
CA ALA A 133 -5.93 -12.24 22.45
C ALA A 133 -6.70 -11.62 23.64
N ALA A 134 -6.86 -10.30 23.65
CA ALA A 134 -7.65 -9.61 24.69
C ALA A 134 -9.13 -10.01 24.64
N ILE A 135 -9.67 -10.26 23.45
CA ILE A 135 -11.04 -10.75 23.28
C ILE A 135 -11.21 -12.13 23.92
N GLU A 136 -10.29 -13.05 23.64
CA GLU A 136 -10.31 -14.40 24.24
C GLU A 136 -10.25 -14.34 25.78
N GLU A 137 -9.39 -13.49 26.34
CA GLU A 137 -9.28 -13.31 27.80
C GLU A 137 -10.58 -12.77 28.44
N VAL A 138 -11.21 -11.79 27.80
CA VAL A 138 -12.47 -11.22 28.28
C VAL A 138 -13.60 -12.23 28.14
N THR A 139 -13.67 -12.99 27.05
CA THR A 139 -14.66 -14.06 26.87
C THR A 139 -14.51 -15.14 27.95
N ALA A 140 -13.29 -15.57 28.27
CA ALA A 140 -13.05 -16.52 29.36
C ALA A 140 -13.48 -15.95 30.72
N SER A 141 -13.20 -14.67 30.99
CA SER A 141 -13.65 -13.99 32.21
C SER A 141 -15.17 -13.91 32.32
N ILE A 142 -15.87 -13.74 31.20
CA ILE A 142 -17.32 -13.76 31.13
C ILE A 142 -17.89 -15.14 31.49
N GLU A 143 -17.29 -16.21 30.96
CA GLU A 143 -17.69 -17.58 31.30
C GLU A 143 -17.56 -17.85 32.80
N GLU A 144 -16.46 -17.40 33.41
CA GLU A 144 -16.24 -17.51 34.86
C GLU A 144 -17.29 -16.73 35.66
N VAL A 145 -17.57 -15.47 35.27
CA VAL A 145 -18.60 -14.64 35.93
C VAL A 145 -19.98 -15.25 35.80
N THR A 146 -20.31 -15.85 34.66
CA THR A 146 -21.57 -16.55 34.42
C THR A 146 -21.70 -17.74 35.36
N GLY A 147 -20.67 -18.59 35.43
CA GLY A 147 -20.65 -19.74 36.33
C GLY A 147 -20.79 -19.35 37.80
N MET A 148 -20.07 -18.32 38.25
CA MET A 148 -20.21 -17.79 39.62
C MET A 148 -21.63 -17.26 39.90
N ALA A 149 -22.26 -16.59 38.93
CA ALA A 149 -23.61 -16.08 39.09
C ALA A 149 -24.65 -17.21 39.20
N GLU A 150 -24.48 -18.29 38.44
CA GLU A 150 -25.32 -19.50 38.52
C GLU A 150 -25.17 -20.21 39.87
N GLU A 151 -23.94 -20.39 40.36
CA GLU A 151 -23.68 -20.98 41.69
C GLU A 151 -24.33 -20.14 42.81
N LEU A 152 -24.19 -18.81 42.76
CA LEU A 152 -24.82 -17.91 43.73
C LEU A 152 -26.35 -17.99 43.68
N TYR A 153 -26.93 -18.12 42.49
CA TYR A 153 -28.37 -18.29 42.32
C TYR A 153 -28.85 -19.62 42.94
N ALA A 154 -28.13 -20.72 42.67
CA ALA A 154 -28.43 -22.03 43.26
C ALA A 154 -28.36 -21.99 44.79
N LEU A 155 -27.31 -21.39 45.36
CA LEU A 155 -27.11 -21.29 46.81
C LEU A 155 -28.17 -20.42 47.51
N ALA A 156 -28.68 -19.40 46.81
CA ALA A 156 -29.74 -18.53 47.33
C ALA A 156 -31.10 -19.23 47.35
N ASN A 157 -31.39 -20.09 46.36
CA ASN A 157 -32.63 -20.86 46.28
C ASN A 157 -32.63 -22.12 47.18
N ASP A 158 -31.46 -22.70 47.48
CA ASP A 158 -31.31 -23.85 48.38
C ASP A 158 -31.52 -23.49 49.87
N ARG A 159 -31.60 -22.18 50.18
CA ARG A 159 -31.83 -21.65 51.54
C ARG A 159 -33.29 -21.25 51.83
N GLN A 160 -34.24 -21.57 50.94
CA GLN A 160 -35.69 -21.47 51.18
C GLN A 160 -36.31 -22.86 51.37
#